data_AF-A0A5U4X1V0-F1
#
_entry.id   AF-A0A5U4X1V0-F1
#
_cell.length_a   1.000
_cell.length_b   1.000
_cell.length_c   1.000
_cell.angle_alpha   90.00
_cell.angle_beta   90.00
_cell.angle_gamma   90.00
#
_symmetry.space_group_name_H-M   'P 1'
#
loop_
_entity.id
_entity.type
_entity.pdbx_description
1 polymer ?
#
loop_
_entity_poly.entity_id
_entity_poly.type
_entity_poly.pdbx_seq_one_letter_code
_entity_poly.pdbx_strand_id
1 'polypeptide(L)'
;MIPTERRQIILDMVAEKGIVSIAELTERMHVSHMTIRRDLQKLEQQGAVIQVSGGVQSSTRVAHEPSHQIKTELATPQKAAIGKLAASLVQPESCIYLDAGTTTLAIARQLVTMNKLTVVTNDFVIADYLMDNSNCTIIHTGGAVCRENRSCVGEAAATLLRGLMIDQAFISASSW
;
A
#
# COMPACT_ATOMS: atom_id res chain seq x y z
N MET A 1 6.28 -33.97 20.39
CA MET A 1 6.22 -33.16 19.16
C MET A 1 7.62 -32.94 18.62
N ILE A 2 7.85 -33.32 17.36
CA ILE A 2 9.16 -33.13 16.71
C ILE A 2 9.33 -31.67 16.26
N PRO A 3 10.57 -31.15 16.09
CA PRO A 3 10.79 -29.75 15.78
C PRO A 3 10.11 -29.26 14.49
N THR A 4 10.02 -30.10 13.46
CA THR A 4 9.39 -29.74 12.18
C THR A 4 7.89 -29.53 12.31
N GLU A 5 7.21 -30.46 12.98
CA GLU A 5 5.78 -30.35 13.30
C GLU A 5 5.48 -29.11 14.15
N ARG A 6 6.34 -28.83 15.14
CA ARG A 6 6.21 -27.63 15.96
C ARG A 6 6.35 -26.33 15.17
N ARG A 7 7.34 -26.27 14.27
CA ARG A 7 7.51 -25.13 13.37
C ARG A 7 6.34 -24.94 12.43
N GLN A 8 5.73 -26.02 11.94
CA GLN A 8 4.52 -25.93 11.12
C GLN A 8 3.36 -25.31 11.91
N ILE A 9 3.14 -25.74 13.15
CA ILE A 9 2.10 -25.17 14.01
C ILE A 9 2.33 -23.67 14.27
N ILE A 10 3.57 -23.24 14.48
CA ILE A 10 3.90 -21.82 14.62
C ILE A 10 3.50 -21.06 13.35
N LEU A 11 3.84 -21.57 12.17
CA LEU A 11 3.49 -20.94 10.90
C LEU A 11 1.98 -20.89 10.68
N ASP A 12 1.25 -21.95 11.01
CA ASP A 12 -0.20 -22.01 10.87
C ASP A 12 -0.89 -21.00 11.79
N MET A 13 -0.47 -20.92 13.07
CA MET A 13 -1.01 -19.95 14.02
C MET A 13 -0.70 -18.51 13.61
N VAL A 14 0.50 -18.27 13.07
CA VAL A 14 0.91 -16.96 12.55
C VAL A 14 0.13 -16.60 11.27
N ALA A 15 -0.14 -17.57 10.40
CA ALA A 15 -0.95 -17.36 9.19
C ALA A 15 -2.41 -17.01 9.53
N GLU A 16 -2.97 -17.65 10.55
CA GLU A 16 -4.33 -17.40 11.04
C GLU A 16 -4.43 -16.05 11.77
N LYS A 17 -3.60 -15.83 12.80
CA LYS A 17 -3.74 -14.69 13.74
C LYS A 17 -2.91 -13.46 13.36
N GLY A 18 -1.96 -13.61 12.43
CA GLY A 18 -1.02 -12.55 12.03
C GLY A 18 0.15 -12.39 12.99
N ILE A 19 -0.14 -12.13 14.27
CA ILE A 19 0.85 -11.99 15.34
C ILE A 19 0.49 -12.96 16.47
N VAL A 20 1.47 -13.70 16.97
CA VAL A 20 1.29 -14.68 18.05
C VAL A 20 2.33 -14.44 19.13
N SER A 21 1.91 -14.45 20.40
CA SER A 21 2.84 -14.25 21.52
C SER A 21 3.64 -15.52 21.83
N ILE A 22 4.86 -15.37 22.37
CA ILE A 22 5.66 -16.52 22.80
C ILE A 22 4.96 -17.29 23.93
N ALA A 23 4.23 -16.59 24.80
CA ALA A 23 3.47 -17.20 25.89
C ALA A 23 2.37 -18.12 25.34
N GLU A 24 1.62 -17.67 24.35
CA GLU A 24 0.58 -18.46 23.68
C GLU A 24 1.16 -19.71 22.99
N LEU A 25 2.29 -19.58 22.30
CA LEU A 25 2.98 -20.72 21.70
C LEU A 25 3.45 -21.75 22.76
N THR A 26 3.96 -21.25 23.88
CA THR A 26 4.42 -22.07 25.03
C THR A 26 3.26 -22.84 25.64
N GLU A 27 2.12 -22.16 25.85
CA GLU A 27 0.90 -22.76 26.39
C GLU A 27 0.30 -23.78 25.43
N ARG A 28 0.16 -23.43 24.14
CA ARG A 28 -0.46 -24.28 23.12
C ARG A 28 0.29 -25.58 22.89
N MET A 29 1.61 -25.54 22.92
CA MET A 29 2.47 -26.67 22.57
C MET A 29 3.11 -27.34 23.81
N HIS A 30 2.83 -26.83 25.01
CA HIS A 30 3.37 -27.30 26.29
C HIS A 30 4.91 -27.47 26.28
N VAL A 31 5.63 -26.48 25.73
CA VAL A 31 7.11 -26.46 25.67
C VAL A 31 7.66 -25.22 26.35
N SER A 32 8.93 -25.23 26.73
CA SER A 32 9.56 -24.06 27.36
C SER A 32 9.73 -22.88 26.40
N HIS A 33 9.76 -21.66 26.95
CA HIS A 33 10.10 -20.43 26.22
C HIS A 33 11.38 -20.56 25.38
N MET A 34 12.41 -21.22 25.93
CA MET A 34 13.68 -21.44 25.21
C MET A 34 13.55 -22.38 24.02
N THR A 35 12.59 -23.31 24.07
CA THR A 35 12.28 -24.19 22.94
C THR A 35 11.63 -23.40 21.81
N ILE A 36 10.62 -22.58 22.13
CA ILE A 36 9.98 -21.68 21.16
C ILE A 36 11.00 -20.73 20.55
N ARG A 37 11.84 -20.06 21.36
CA ARG A 37 12.87 -19.15 20.85
C ARG A 37 13.82 -19.82 19.84
N ARG A 38 14.22 -21.07 20.07
CA ARG A 38 15.08 -21.81 19.11
C ARG A 38 14.37 -22.13 17.81
N ASP A 39 13.07 -22.45 17.83
CA ASP A 39 12.30 -22.68 16.62
C ASP A 39 12.04 -21.38 15.85
N LEU A 40 11.74 -20.29 16.56
CA LEU A 40 11.59 -18.96 15.97
C LEU A 40 12.88 -18.49 15.29
N GLN A 41 14.04 -18.67 15.94
CA GLN A 41 15.34 -18.36 15.33
C GLN A 41 15.55 -19.13 14.01
N LYS A 42 15.17 -20.41 13.95
CA LYS A 42 15.29 -21.20 12.71
C LYS A 42 14.33 -20.70 11.61
N LEU A 43 13.09 -20.40 11.96
CA LEU A 43 12.10 -19.87 11.02
C LEU A 43 12.48 -18.48 10.51
N GLU A 44 13.07 -17.64 11.37
CA GLU A 44 13.56 -16.30 11.03
C GLU A 44 14.79 -16.37 10.13
N GLN A 45 15.74 -17.27 10.39
CA GLN A 45 16.87 -17.55 9.49
C GLN A 45 16.41 -18.03 8.10
N GLN A 46 15.25 -18.70 8.04
CA GLN A 46 14.62 -19.14 6.80
C GLN A 46 13.76 -18.05 6.14
N GLY A 47 13.64 -16.88 6.76
CA GLY A 47 12.81 -15.77 6.27
C GLY A 47 11.32 -16.09 6.29
N ALA A 48 10.85 -17.02 7.13
CA ALA A 48 9.43 -17.43 7.21
C ALA A 48 8.62 -16.63 8.24
N VAL A 49 9.30 -16.05 9.24
CA VAL A 49 8.71 -15.23 10.29
C VAL A 49 9.64 -14.08 10.69
N ILE A 50 9.12 -13.07 11.35
CA ILE A 50 9.88 -11.96 11.96
C ILE A 50 9.56 -11.91 13.45
N GLN A 51 10.58 -11.83 14.30
CA GLN A 51 10.37 -11.61 15.73
C GLN A 51 9.96 -10.17 16.02
N VAL A 52 8.97 -9.99 16.89
CA VAL A 52 8.53 -8.69 17.41
C VAL A 52 8.61 -8.70 18.94
N SER A 53 8.43 -7.55 19.58
CA SER A 53 8.48 -7.49 21.05
C SER A 53 7.46 -8.43 21.68
N GLY A 54 7.93 -9.52 22.30
CA GLY A 54 7.09 -10.52 22.99
C GLY A 54 6.42 -11.57 22.09
N GLY A 55 6.65 -11.56 20.78
CA GLY A 55 5.92 -12.42 19.85
C GLY A 55 6.61 -12.66 18.52
N VAL A 56 5.86 -13.26 17.60
CA VAL A 56 6.28 -13.58 16.23
C VAL A 56 5.15 -13.21 15.27
N GLN A 57 5.51 -12.72 14.09
CA GLN A 57 4.58 -12.47 13.00
C GLN A 57 5.09 -13.06 11.68
N SER A 58 4.23 -13.18 10.68
CA SER A 58 4.63 -13.72 9.38
C SER A 58 5.64 -12.77 8.73
N SER A 59 6.70 -13.30 8.13
CA SER A 59 7.60 -12.49 7.31
C SER A 59 6.89 -11.94 6.06
N THR A 60 5.84 -12.62 5.63
CA THR A 60 4.98 -12.21 4.50
C THR A 60 3.84 -11.27 4.90
N ARG A 61 3.65 -10.98 6.20
CA ARG A 61 2.71 -9.94 6.68
C ARG A 61 3.47 -8.67 7.07
N VAL A 62 4.04 -7.98 6.07
CA VAL A 62 3.56 -6.60 5.86
C VAL A 62 2.08 -6.81 5.51
N ALA A 63 1.12 -6.26 6.26
CA ALA A 63 -0.31 -6.41 5.95
C ALA A 63 -0.47 -6.34 4.43
N HIS A 64 -0.86 -7.46 3.79
CA HIS A 64 -0.83 -7.52 2.34
C HIS A 64 -1.89 -6.53 1.88
N GLU A 65 -1.44 -5.36 1.45
CA GLU A 65 -2.32 -4.29 1.05
C GLU A 65 -3.26 -4.87 -0.03
N PRO A 66 -4.58 -4.78 0.15
CA PRO A 66 -5.51 -5.32 -0.83
C PRO A 66 -5.16 -4.77 -2.21
N SER A 67 -5.34 -5.60 -3.24
CA SER A 67 -5.04 -5.19 -4.60
C SER A 67 -5.80 -3.90 -4.95
N HIS A 68 -5.27 -3.11 -5.89
CA HIS A 68 -5.94 -1.89 -6.35
C HIS A 68 -7.42 -2.13 -6.71
N GLN A 69 -7.73 -3.28 -7.32
CA GLN A 69 -9.10 -3.67 -7.67
C GLN A 69 -9.99 -3.81 -6.42
N ILE A 70 -9.54 -4.56 -5.41
CA ILE A 70 -10.28 -4.73 -4.15
C ILE A 70 -10.45 -3.36 -3.46
N LYS A 71 -9.37 -2.57 -3.40
CA LYS A 71 -9.42 -1.22 -2.82
C LYS A 71 -10.44 -0.33 -3.53
N THR A 72 -10.66 -0.49 -4.84
CA THR A 72 -11.54 0.39 -5.61
C THR A 72 -13.00 0.22 -5.20
N GLU A 73 -13.40 -0.99 -4.82
CA GLU A 73 -14.78 -1.29 -4.41
C GLU A 73 -15.07 -0.87 -2.95
N LEU A 74 -14.03 -0.81 -2.12
CA LEU A 74 -14.14 -0.43 -0.70
C LEU A 74 -14.38 1.07 -0.50
N ALA A 75 -15.31 1.40 0.41
CA ALA A 75 -15.61 2.76 0.86
C ALA A 75 -15.89 3.74 -0.31
N THR A 76 -16.51 3.25 -1.38
CA THR A 76 -16.77 4.01 -2.61
C THR A 76 -17.53 5.33 -2.33
N PRO A 77 -18.61 5.38 -1.52
CA PRO A 77 -19.29 6.63 -1.22
C PRO A 77 -18.40 7.66 -0.51
N GLN A 78 -17.57 7.21 0.43
CA GLN A 78 -16.64 8.06 1.17
C GLN A 78 -15.56 8.63 0.24
N LYS A 79 -14.99 7.80 -0.64
CA LYS A 79 -14.01 8.25 -1.64
C LYS A 79 -14.62 9.23 -2.63
N ALA A 80 -15.85 9.02 -3.06
CA ALA A 80 -16.54 9.97 -3.92
C ALA A 80 -16.77 11.32 -3.22
N ALA A 81 -17.14 11.32 -1.94
CA ALA A 81 -17.29 12.54 -1.14
C ALA A 81 -15.95 13.27 -0.96
N ILE A 82 -14.87 12.53 -0.65
CA ILE A 82 -13.50 13.07 -0.59
C ILE A 82 -13.10 13.67 -1.93
N GLY A 83 -13.33 12.94 -3.03
CA GLY A 83 -13.03 13.38 -4.39
C GLY A 83 -13.70 14.70 -4.73
N LYS A 84 -14.99 14.84 -4.40
CA LYS A 84 -15.76 16.07 -4.66
C LYS A 84 -15.21 17.26 -3.86
N LEU A 85 -14.92 17.05 -2.57
CA LEU A 85 -14.37 18.11 -1.72
C LEU A 85 -12.97 18.50 -2.19
N ALA A 86 -12.09 17.54 -2.42
CA ALA A 86 -10.72 17.76 -2.88
C ALA A 86 -10.68 18.52 -4.22
N ALA A 87 -11.52 18.13 -5.19
CA ALA A 87 -11.61 18.81 -6.48
C ALA A 87 -12.09 20.27 -6.34
N SER A 88 -12.94 20.58 -5.36
CA SER A 88 -13.36 21.96 -5.08
C SER A 88 -12.25 22.87 -4.55
N LEU A 89 -11.14 22.28 -4.06
CA LEU A 89 -9.98 23.02 -3.58
C LEU A 89 -8.95 23.29 -4.69
N VAL A 90 -9.07 22.62 -5.84
CA VAL A 90 -8.14 22.76 -6.96
C VAL A 90 -8.39 24.08 -7.68
N GLN A 91 -7.33 24.85 -7.89
CA GLN A 91 -7.39 26.08 -8.66
C GLN A 91 -7.33 25.78 -10.17
N PRO A 92 -8.12 26.49 -11.00
CA PRO A 92 -7.95 26.43 -12.45
C PRO A 92 -6.52 26.80 -12.87
N GLU A 93 -6.07 26.29 -14.01
CA GLU A 93 -4.75 26.61 -14.59
C GLU A 93 -3.54 26.23 -13.70
N SER A 94 -3.74 25.34 -12.72
CA SER A 94 -2.68 24.86 -11.82
C SER A 94 -2.04 23.55 -12.27
N CYS A 95 -0.87 23.27 -11.71
CA CYS A 95 -0.18 21.99 -11.77
C CYS A 95 -0.40 21.23 -10.46
N ILE A 96 -1.11 20.10 -10.51
CA ILE A 96 -1.38 19.28 -9.32
C ILE A 96 -0.69 17.93 -9.40
N TYR A 97 -0.36 17.37 -8.24
CA TYR A 97 0.07 15.99 -8.11
C TYR A 97 -1.05 15.12 -7.54
N LEU A 98 -1.35 14.01 -8.21
CA LEU A 98 -2.21 12.94 -7.71
C LEU A 98 -1.38 11.69 -7.50
N ASP A 99 -1.19 11.32 -6.24
CA ASP A 99 -0.48 10.11 -5.87
C ASP A 99 -1.26 8.84 -6.21
N ALA A 100 -0.57 7.71 -6.20
CA ALA A 100 -1.18 6.42 -6.48
C ALA A 100 -2.14 5.98 -5.39
N GLY A 101 -3.37 5.63 -5.80
CA GLY A 101 -4.41 5.26 -4.86
C GLY A 101 -5.84 5.39 -5.37
N THR A 102 -6.71 4.56 -4.79
CA THR A 102 -8.13 4.55 -5.15
C THR A 102 -8.89 5.78 -4.67
N THR A 103 -8.40 6.45 -3.61
CA THR A 103 -8.98 7.71 -3.13
C THR A 103 -8.58 8.87 -4.03
N THR A 104 -7.31 8.94 -4.45
CA THR A 104 -6.84 9.95 -5.41
C THR A 104 -7.43 9.74 -6.81
N LEU A 105 -7.70 8.51 -7.22
CA LEU A 105 -8.51 8.22 -8.42
C LEU A 105 -9.91 8.82 -8.33
N ALA A 106 -10.54 8.82 -7.15
CA ALA A 106 -11.84 9.46 -6.97
C ALA A 106 -11.75 10.99 -7.12
N ILE A 107 -10.61 11.61 -6.80
CA ILE A 107 -10.34 13.03 -7.08
C ILE A 107 -10.23 13.25 -8.59
N ALA A 108 -9.43 12.44 -9.30
CA ALA A 108 -9.27 12.52 -10.77
C ALA A 108 -10.63 12.47 -11.50
N ARG A 109 -11.54 11.60 -11.05
CA ARG A 109 -12.92 11.49 -11.59
C ARG A 109 -13.71 12.80 -11.52
N GLN A 110 -13.44 13.65 -10.55
CA GLN A 110 -14.14 14.93 -10.37
C GLN A 110 -13.47 16.09 -11.12
N LEU A 111 -12.25 15.89 -11.62
CA LEU A 111 -11.45 16.93 -12.30
C LEU A 111 -11.59 16.90 -13.83
N VAL A 112 -12.30 15.91 -14.39
CA VAL A 112 -12.39 15.70 -15.85
C VAL A 112 -12.92 16.90 -16.64
N THR A 113 -13.77 17.72 -16.02
CA THR A 113 -14.35 18.93 -16.64
C THR A 113 -13.50 20.19 -16.45
N MET A 114 -12.41 20.12 -15.68
CA MET A 114 -11.56 21.27 -15.40
C MET A 114 -10.56 21.49 -16.54
N ASN A 115 -10.77 22.56 -17.29
CA ASN A 115 -9.91 22.90 -18.43
C ASN A 115 -8.58 23.49 -17.95
N LYS A 116 -7.53 23.31 -18.76
CA LYS A 116 -6.18 23.86 -18.55
C LYS A 116 -5.48 23.40 -17.26
N LEU A 117 -5.91 22.29 -16.68
CA LEU A 117 -5.21 21.66 -15.56
C LEU A 117 -4.00 20.87 -16.08
N THR A 118 -2.91 20.85 -15.32
CA THR A 118 -1.83 19.86 -15.50
C THR A 118 -1.88 18.88 -14.33
N VAL A 119 -2.03 17.59 -14.64
CA VAL A 119 -2.04 16.52 -13.65
C VAL A 119 -0.77 15.71 -13.76
N VAL A 120 0.05 15.77 -12.71
CA VAL A 120 1.21 14.90 -12.51
C VAL A 120 0.75 13.70 -11.69
N THR A 121 1.05 12.48 -12.14
CA THR A 121 0.71 11.27 -11.38
C THR A 121 1.76 10.18 -11.57
N ASN A 122 1.94 9.33 -10.56
CA ASN A 122 2.70 8.10 -10.67
C ASN A 122 1.82 6.87 -10.92
N ASP A 123 0.50 7.04 -11.04
CA ASP A 123 -0.48 5.96 -11.09
C ASP A 123 -0.99 5.71 -12.52
N PHE A 124 -0.84 4.47 -12.98
CA PHE A 124 -1.27 4.08 -14.32
C PHE A 124 -2.79 4.11 -14.48
N VAL A 125 -3.57 3.83 -13.41
CA VAL A 125 -5.03 3.84 -13.45
C VAL A 125 -5.56 5.27 -13.53
N ILE A 126 -4.93 6.20 -12.81
CA ILE A 126 -5.28 7.63 -12.92
C ILE A 126 -4.94 8.16 -14.31
N ALA A 127 -3.74 7.86 -14.80
CA ALA A 127 -3.31 8.29 -16.13
C ALA A 127 -4.23 7.75 -17.23
N ASP A 128 -4.54 6.45 -17.22
CA ASP A 128 -5.46 5.79 -18.15
C ASP A 128 -6.84 6.42 -18.15
N TYR A 129 -7.42 6.61 -16.96
CA TYR A 129 -8.72 7.26 -16.82
C TYR A 129 -8.74 8.69 -17.37
N LEU A 130 -7.70 9.49 -17.10
CA LEU A 130 -7.63 10.87 -17.59
C LEU A 130 -7.40 10.95 -19.10
N MET A 131 -6.65 10.02 -19.69
CA MET A 131 -6.46 9.94 -21.15
C MET A 131 -7.80 9.79 -21.88
N ASP A 132 -8.72 9.00 -21.33
CA ASP A 132 -10.02 8.74 -21.94
C ASP A 132 -11.07 9.83 -21.65
N ASN A 133 -10.94 10.55 -20.53
CA ASN A 133 -12.04 11.36 -19.98
C ASN A 133 -11.73 12.86 -19.82
N SER A 134 -10.49 13.30 -20.03
CA SER A 134 -10.09 14.69 -19.78
C SER A 134 -9.22 15.27 -20.89
N ASN A 135 -9.27 16.60 -21.03
CA ASN A 135 -8.37 17.37 -21.90
C ASN A 135 -7.20 18.01 -21.12
N CYS A 136 -6.99 17.62 -19.86
CA CYS A 136 -5.88 18.12 -19.07
C CYS A 136 -4.52 17.64 -19.63
N THR A 137 -3.45 18.38 -19.33
CA THR A 137 -2.11 17.89 -19.59
C THR A 137 -1.79 16.81 -18.57
N ILE A 138 -1.34 15.64 -19.01
CA ILE A 138 -1.01 14.51 -18.12
C ILE A 138 0.51 14.30 -18.15
N ILE A 139 1.15 14.29 -16.97
CA ILE A 139 2.56 13.94 -16.80
C ILE A 139 2.64 12.71 -15.90
N HIS A 140 3.02 11.56 -16.48
CA HIS A 140 3.33 10.39 -15.68
C HIS A 140 4.78 10.45 -15.20
N THR A 141 5.03 10.21 -13.91
CA THR A 141 6.39 10.31 -13.33
C THR A 141 7.42 9.33 -13.91
N GLY A 142 6.98 8.23 -14.54
CA GLY A 142 7.86 7.13 -14.94
C GLY A 142 8.63 6.51 -13.77
N GLY A 143 9.60 5.64 -14.06
CA GLY A 143 10.45 4.99 -13.05
C GLY A 143 10.22 3.48 -12.95
N ALA A 144 10.54 2.90 -11.79
CA ALA A 144 10.38 1.47 -11.57
C ALA A 144 8.91 1.13 -11.34
N VAL A 145 8.38 0.16 -12.08
CA VAL A 145 6.96 -0.22 -11.98
C VAL A 145 6.72 -1.07 -10.74
N CYS A 146 5.85 -0.58 -9.85
CA CYS A 146 5.24 -1.32 -8.75
C CYS A 146 3.94 -1.96 -9.25
N ARG A 147 3.94 -3.28 -9.44
CA ARG A 147 2.81 -4.00 -10.06
C ARG A 147 1.60 -4.04 -9.14
N GLU A 148 1.85 -4.14 -7.85
CA GLU A 148 0.87 -4.30 -6.78
C GLU A 148 -0.02 -3.06 -6.66
N ASN A 149 0.58 -1.87 -6.73
CA ASN A 149 -0.13 -0.59 -6.64
C ASN A 149 -0.43 0.05 -8.00
N ARG A 150 -0.05 -0.62 -9.12
CA ARG A 150 -0.18 -0.09 -10.49
C ARG A 150 0.39 1.32 -10.64
N SER A 151 1.60 1.51 -10.14
CA SER A 151 2.25 2.82 -10.12
C SER A 151 3.75 2.73 -10.43
N CYS A 152 4.40 3.89 -10.57
CA CYS A 152 5.85 3.99 -10.63
C CYS A 152 6.45 4.54 -9.34
N VAL A 153 7.62 4.00 -8.96
CA VAL A 153 8.36 4.33 -7.74
C VAL A 153 9.86 4.44 -8.01
N GLY A 154 10.61 4.84 -6.98
CA GLY A 154 12.08 4.88 -7.00
C GLY A 154 12.67 6.21 -7.49
N GLU A 155 14.00 6.21 -7.63
CA GLU A 155 14.78 7.44 -7.80
C GLU A 155 14.49 8.20 -9.09
N ALA A 156 14.15 7.49 -10.18
CA ALA A 156 13.78 8.12 -11.44
C ALA A 156 12.48 8.93 -11.31
N ALA A 157 11.46 8.36 -10.66
CA ALA A 157 10.21 9.05 -10.38
C ALA A 157 10.45 10.28 -9.49
N ALA A 158 11.24 10.12 -8.43
CA ALA A 158 11.59 11.20 -7.52
C ALA A 158 12.37 12.33 -8.22
N THR A 159 13.27 11.99 -9.15
CA THR A 159 14.05 12.97 -9.91
C THR A 159 13.16 13.84 -10.80
N LEU A 160 12.19 13.23 -11.50
CA LEU A 160 11.24 13.99 -12.30
C LEU A 160 10.43 14.94 -11.43
N LEU A 161 9.90 14.46 -10.29
CA LEU A 161 9.12 15.28 -9.38
C LEU A 161 9.89 16.50 -8.85
N ARG A 162 11.19 16.37 -8.58
CA ARG A 162 12.04 17.50 -8.16
C ARG A 162 12.18 18.61 -9.21
N GLY A 163 11.97 18.30 -10.48
CA GLY A 163 12.04 19.26 -11.58
C GLY A 163 10.73 19.99 -11.88
N LEU A 164 9.63 19.64 -11.20
CA LEU A 164 8.31 20.19 -11.46
C LEU A 164 7.90 21.22 -10.40
N MET A 165 7.23 22.27 -10.85
CA MET A 165 6.52 23.19 -9.97
C MET A 165 5.09 22.67 -9.79
N ILE A 166 4.82 22.06 -8.65
CA ILE A 166 3.50 21.53 -8.28
C ILE A 166 2.88 22.50 -7.28
N ASP A 167 1.72 23.06 -7.63
CA ASP A 167 0.98 24.01 -6.79
C ASP A 167 0.27 23.30 -5.63
N GLN A 168 -0.26 22.10 -5.89
CA GLN A 168 -0.99 21.32 -4.90
C GLN A 168 -0.76 19.82 -5.08
N ALA A 169 -0.53 19.10 -3.98
CA ALA A 169 -0.34 17.65 -3.98
C ALA A 169 -1.40 16.96 -3.14
N PHE A 170 -2.03 15.93 -3.72
CA PHE A 170 -2.88 14.99 -3.00
C PHE A 170 -2.14 13.67 -2.85
N ILE A 171 -1.69 13.42 -1.62
CA ILE A 171 -0.83 12.28 -1.29
C ILE A 171 -1.68 11.21 -0.62
N SER A 172 -1.57 9.98 -1.11
CA SER A 172 -2.23 8.83 -0.51
C SER A 172 -1.38 8.34 0.67
N ALA A 173 -2.04 7.99 1.77
CA ALA A 173 -1.39 7.30 2.87
C ALA A 173 -1.97 5.89 2.96
N SER A 174 -1.11 4.89 2.80
CA SER A 174 -1.45 3.49 3.09
C SER A 174 -1.10 3.19 4.55
N SER A 175 -2.12 2.90 5.35
CA SER A 175 -1.99 2.29 6.67
C SER A 175 -2.98 1.14 6.74
N TRP A 176 -2.47 -0.08 6.88
CA TRP A 176 -3.25 -1.29 7.09
C TRP A 176 -2.81 -1.95 8.40
#